data_AF-A0A076MUH2-F1
#
_entry.id   AF-A0A076MUH2-F1
#
_cell.length_a   1.000
_cell.length_b   1.000
_cell.length_c   1.000
_cell.angle_alpha   90.00
_cell.angle_beta   90.00
_cell.angle_gamma   90.00
#
_symmetry.space_group_name_H-M   'P 1'
#
loop_
_entity.id
_entity.type
_entity.pdbx_description
1 polymer ?
#
loop_
_entity_poly.entity_id
_entity_poly.type
_entity_poly.pdbx_seq_one_letter_code
_entity_poly.pdbx_strand_id
1 'polypeptide(L)' 'MRSVPGSQATKVYRCPGCDHEIQPGVPHVVAWPADELGSVADRRHWHRACWDARGRRGPTRKRF' A
#
# COMPACT_ATOMS: atom_id res chain seq x y z
N MET A 1 8.75 5.43 4.30
CA MET A 1 7.43 4.80 4.54
C MET A 1 6.92 5.20 5.91
N ARG A 2 5.62 5.09 6.17
CA ARG A 2 5.01 5.32 7.49
C ARG A 2 3.93 4.30 7.76
N SER A 3 3.86 3.79 8.98
CA SER A 3 2.80 2.88 9.41
C SER A 3 1.50 3.64 9.72
N VAL A 4 0.37 3.04 9.38
CA VAL A 4 -0.98 3.52 9.68
C VAL A 4 -1.65 2.49 10.58
N PRO A 5 -1.95 2.82 11.84
CA PRO A 5 -2.71 1.92 12.71
C PRO A 5 -4.15 1.77 12.21
N GLY A 6 -4.78 0.65 12.52
CA GLY A 6 -6.15 0.35 12.08
C GLY A 6 -7.17 1.42 12.48
N SER A 7 -7.01 2.00 13.68
CA SER A 7 -7.85 3.10 14.17
C SER A 7 -7.81 4.36 13.29
N GLN A 8 -6.71 4.60 12.57
CA GLN A 8 -6.55 5.72 11.63
C GLN A 8 -6.87 5.34 10.18
N ALA A 9 -7.13 4.06 9.90
CA ALA A 9 -7.51 3.57 8.59
C ALA A 9 -9.03 3.73 8.40
N THR A 10 -9.46 4.92 7.98
CA THR A 10 -10.89 5.24 7.81
C THR A 10 -11.37 5.14 6.36
N LYS A 11 -10.46 4.91 5.41
CA LYS A 11 -10.75 4.86 3.98
C LYS A 11 -10.25 3.56 3.36
N VAL A 12 -10.94 3.11 2.32
CA VAL A 12 -10.51 2.00 1.47
C VAL A 12 -9.37 2.48 0.57
N TYR A 13 -8.32 1.69 0.48
CA TYR A 13 -7.21 1.92 -0.45
C TYR A 13 -6.85 0.65 -1.21
N ARG A 14 -6.29 0.76 -2.42
CA ARG A 14 -5.85 -0.40 -3.20
C ARG A 14 -4.35 -0.67 -2.98
N CYS A 15 -4.00 -1.90 -2.64
CA CYS A 15 -2.62 -2.32 -2.39
C CYS A 15 -1.91 -2.67 -3.72
N PRO A 16 -0.80 -2.00 -4.10
CA PRO A 16 -0.09 -2.31 -5.34
C PRO A 16 0.56 -3.70 -5.38
N GLY A 17 0.89 -4.28 -4.22
CA GLY A 17 1.58 -5.57 -4.14
C GLY A 17 0.69 -6.79 -4.34
N CYS A 18 -0.62 -6.66 -4.15
CA CYS A 18 -1.58 -7.76 -4.34
C CYS A 18 -2.83 -7.38 -5.12
N ASP A 19 -2.98 -6.11 -5.50
CA ASP A 19 -4.16 -5.55 -6.17
C ASP A 19 -5.47 -5.64 -5.37
N HIS A 20 -5.41 -6.07 -4.11
CA HIS A 20 -6.55 -6.15 -3.20
C HIS A 20 -6.75 -4.85 -2.42
N GLU A 21 -7.97 -4.65 -1.95
CA GLU A 21 -8.36 -3.53 -1.11
C GLU A 21 -7.89 -3.70 0.34
N ILE A 22 -7.43 -2.59 0.91
CA ILE A 22 -7.15 -2.39 2.32
C ILE A 22 -8.41 -1.74 2.90
N GLN A 23 -9.19 -2.51 3.66
CA GLN A 23 -10.43 -2.03 4.27
C GLN A 23 -10.15 -1.08 5.44
N PRO A 24 -11.12 -0.22 5.82
CA PRO A 24 -11.05 0.54 7.06
C PRO A 24 -10.81 -0.38 8.26
N GLY A 25 -10.09 0.09 9.27
CA GLY A 25 -9.70 -0.71 10.42
C GLY A 25 -8.46 -1.60 10.20
N VAL A 26 -8.01 -1.80 8.95
CA VAL A 26 -6.84 -2.65 8.65
C VAL A 26 -5.53 -1.86 8.84
N PRO A 27 -4.63 -2.31 9.73
CA PRO A 27 -3.30 -1.72 9.86
C PRO A 27 -2.49 -1.92 8.58
N HIS A 28 -1.88 -0.85 8.07
CA HIS A 28 -1.18 -0.87 6.80
C HIS A 28 -0.02 0.14 6.79
N VAL A 29 0.69 0.26 5.66
CA VAL A 29 1.79 1.23 5.51
C VAL A 29 1.56 2.12 4.30
N VAL A 30 1.98 3.38 4.41
CA VAL A 30 2.02 4.34 3.31
C VAL A 30 3.47 4.52 2.88
N ALA A 31 3.71 4.40 1.59
CA ALA A 31 5.01 4.62 0.98
C ALA A 31 4.92 5.76 -0.06
N TRP A 32 6.00 6.52 -0.13
CA TRP A 32 6.23 7.56 -1.13
C TRP A 32 7.32 7.07 -2.10
N PRO A 33 7.24 7.40 -3.40
CA PRO A 33 8.38 7.24 -4.29
C PRO A 33 9.56 8.09 -3.79
N ALA A 34 10.79 7.57 -3.93
CA ALA A 34 11.99 8.21 -3.42
C ALA A 34 12.49 9.35 -4.31
N ASP A 35 12.04 9.43 -5.57
CA ASP A 35 12.67 10.22 -6.63
C ASP A 35 11.95 11.52 -7.01
N GLU A 36 10.71 11.73 -6.60
CA GLU A 36 9.99 12.96 -6.93
C GLU A 36 9.74 13.78 -5.68
N LEU A 37 10.01 15.08 -5.81
CA LEU A 37 9.76 16.15 -4.86
C LEU A 37 8.26 16.18 -4.50
N GLY A 38 7.88 15.28 -3.58
CA GLY A 38 6.79 15.34 -2.63
C GLY A 38 5.45 15.90 -3.12
N SER A 39 4.80 15.24 -4.07
CA SER A 39 3.35 15.39 -4.22
C SER A 39 2.62 14.43 -3.26
N VAL A 40 1.58 14.92 -2.58
CA VAL A 40 0.68 14.10 -1.73
C VAL A 40 -0.05 13.03 -2.54
N ALA A 41 -0.11 13.19 -3.86
CA ALA A 41 -0.82 12.31 -4.79
C ALA A 41 -0.14 10.94 -4.95
N ASP A 42 1.15 10.84 -4.65
CA ASP A 42 1.91 9.59 -4.85
C ASP A 42 1.95 8.67 -3.62
N ARG A 43 1.11 8.95 -2.62
CA ARG A 43 0.95 8.09 -1.44
C ARG A 43 0.34 6.76 -1.83
N ARG A 44 1.18 5.73 -1.90
CA ARG A 44 0.75 4.35 -2.13
C ARG A 44 0.54 3.64 -0.80
N HIS A 45 -0.64 3.04 -0.64
CA HIS A 45 -1.01 2.29 0.56
C HIS A 45 -0.76 0.80 0.33
N TRP A 46 -0.12 0.13 1.28
CA TRP A 46 0.24 -1.29 1.20
C TRP A 46 -0.16 -2.03 2.45
N HIS A 47 -0.69 -3.25 2.32
CA HIS A 47 -0.69 -4.19 3.43
C HIS A 47 0.74 -4.36 3.96
N ARG A 48 0.89 -4.50 5.28
CA ARG A 48 2.22 -4.65 5.91
C ARG A 48 3.02 -5.81 5.30
N ALA A 49 2.40 -6.99 5.19
CA ALA A 49 3.02 -8.16 4.58
C ALA A 49 3.36 -7.96 3.08
N CYS A 50 2.54 -7.20 2.34
CA CYS A 50 2.83 -6.91 0.94
C CYS A 50 4.01 -5.95 0.79
N TRP A 51 4.14 -4.99 1.70
CA TRP A 51 5.27 -4.07 1.73
C TRP A 51 6.58 -4.79 2.07
N ASP A 52 6.57 -5.68 3.06
CA ASP A 52 7.74 -6.47 3.46
C ASP A 52 8.19 -7.42 2.33
N ALA A 53 7.24 -7.84 1.48
CA ALA A 53 7.49 -8.67 0.31
C ALA A 53 7.65 -7.90 -1.01
N ARG A 54 7.60 -6.57 -1.03
CA ARG A 54 7.48 -5.76 -2.27
C ARG A 54 8.59 -5.98 -3.31
N GLY A 55 9.79 -6.39 -2.89
CA GLY A 55 10.89 -6.70 -3.82
C GLY A 55 10.72 -8.02 -4.56
N ARG A 56 9.90 -8.94 -4.03
CA ARG A 56 9.61 -10.26 -4.63
C ARG A 56 8.14 -10.46 -5.02
N ARG A 57 7.25 -9.56 -4.56
CA ARG A 57 5.81 -9.62 -4.75
C ARG A 57 5.37 -8.42 -5.58
N GLY A 58 5.01 -8.68 -6.83
CA GLY A 58 4.22 -7.77 -7.66
C GLY A 58 2.80 -8.33 -7.84
N PRO A 59 1.86 -7.55 -8.40
CA PRO A 59 0.59 -8.11 -8.83
C PRO A 59 0.90 -9.27 -9.78
N THR A 60 0.55 -10.49 -9.36
CA THR A 60 0.57 -11.65 -10.25
C THR A 60 -0.29 -11.26 -11.44
N ARG A 61 0.34 -11.04 -12.61
CA ARG A 61 -0.35 -10.73 -13.87
C ARG A 61 -1.61 -11.59 -13.91
N LYS A 62 -2.79 -10.95 -13.99
CA LYS A 62 -4.04 -11.68 -14.18
C LYS A 62 -3.81 -12.61 -15.37
N ARG A 63 -3.79 -13.93 -15.12
CA ARG A 63 -3.86 -14.90 -16.21
C ARG A 63 -5.22 -14.66 -16.84
N PHE A 64 -5.20 -14.23 -18.11
CA PHE A 64 -6.35 -14.21 -18.99
C PHE A 64 -6.86 -15.63 -19.19
#